data_AF-A0AAV1EZH3-F1
#
_entry.id   AF-A0AAV1EZH3-F1
#
_cell.length_a   1.000
_cell.length_b   1.000
_cell.length_c   1.000
_cell.angle_alpha   90.00
_cell.angle_beta   90.00
_cell.angle_gamma   90.00
#
_symmetry.space_group_name_H-M   'P 1'
#
loop_
_entity.id
_entity.type
_entity.pdbx_description
1 polymer ?
#
loop_
_entity_poly.entity_id
_entity_poly.type
_entity_poly.pdbx_seq_one_letter_code
_entity_poly.pdbx_strand_id
1 'polypeptide(L)'
;MTSTSDLERLAEIELKKEEEEDKEDQTDAPSLPPRSTITTDPAHPYYDVARHGIIQVCGDDNYGRKLIVFSSCCLPPSHQLNHRRLLEYLKFTLDQYVEMDYILVYFHYGLRSSNKPSLKWLREAYNEFDRKYKKNLKTLYVVHPTNFIRIVWNIFKPLISHKFGKKLSYVNYLAELREHLNFEQLIIPSDVVRHDEKLRAAQKGGPPPSVKTPPPRPPLPTQQFGVSLQYIREKNRDAVIPPVVSQTVSYLKEKGLRTEGIFRRSARVQIIKDVQKLYNLGKPVNFDQFSDVHVPAVILKTFLRELPEPLLTYRVYNQVQELLSEYRGSGQRGEEEEEDRTEGNGEGSKAEGIRR
;
A
#
# COMPACT_ATOMS: atom_id res chain seq x y z
N MET A 1 -1.91 20.71 3.25
CA MET A 1 -1.52 19.61 4.16
C MET A 1 -2.78 18.84 4.46
N THR A 2 -2.84 17.54 4.15
CA THR A 2 -3.98 16.69 4.49
C THR A 2 -3.96 16.46 6.00
N SER A 3 -5.09 16.67 6.70
CA SER A 3 -5.15 16.46 8.15
C SER A 3 -5.00 14.97 8.47
N THR A 4 -4.44 14.63 9.64
CA THR A 4 -4.41 13.23 10.13
C THR A 4 -5.80 12.62 10.09
N SER A 5 -6.84 13.38 10.49
CA SER A 5 -8.24 12.94 10.42
C SER A 5 -8.72 12.55 9.02
N ASP A 6 -8.21 13.24 7.98
CA ASP A 6 -8.58 12.95 6.60
C ASP A 6 -7.91 11.66 6.11
N LEU A 7 -6.65 11.44 6.50
CA LEU A 7 -5.92 10.21 6.21
C LEU A 7 -6.53 9.00 6.92
N GLU A 8 -7.00 9.18 8.16
CA GLU A 8 -7.72 8.12 8.89
C GLU A 8 -9.01 7.72 8.18
N ARG A 9 -9.81 8.70 7.74
CA ARG A 9 -11.03 8.44 6.94
C ARG A 9 -10.71 7.74 5.62
N LEU A 10 -9.64 8.14 4.95
CA LEU A 10 -9.19 7.49 3.72
C LEU A 10 -8.77 6.04 3.96
N ALA A 11 -8.07 5.76 5.06
CA ALA A 11 -7.71 4.40 5.44
C ALA A 11 -8.96 3.53 5.65
N GLU A 12 -9.98 4.06 6.35
CA GLU A 12 -11.23 3.32 6.56
C GLU A 12 -12.01 3.05 5.27
N ILE A 13 -12.02 4.00 4.34
CA ILE A 13 -12.65 3.82 3.03
C ILE A 13 -11.93 2.74 2.24
N GLU A 14 -10.60 2.77 2.19
CA GLU A 14 -9.81 1.83 1.42
C GLU A 14 -9.94 0.40 1.98
N LEU A 15 -9.93 0.24 3.31
CA LEU A 15 -10.13 -1.08 3.91
C LEU A 15 -11.53 -1.66 3.63
N LYS A 16 -12.57 -0.82 3.65
CA LYS A 16 -13.93 -1.26 3.29
C LYS A 16 -14.01 -1.71 1.83
N LYS A 17 -13.34 -0.99 0.94
CA LYS A 17 -13.26 -1.35 -0.48
C LYS A 17 -12.53 -2.67 -0.67
N GLU A 18 -11.41 -2.88 0.00
CA GLU A 18 -10.65 -4.15 0.01
C GLU A 18 -11.51 -5.32 0.53
N GLU A 19 -12.32 -5.10 1.57
CA GLU A 19 -13.25 -6.10 2.09
C GLU A 19 -14.40 -6.46 1.15
N GLU A 20 -14.93 -5.48 0.42
CA GLU A 20 -15.96 -5.69 -0.60
C GLU A 20 -15.41 -6.52 -1.76
N GLU A 21 -14.20 -6.19 -2.25
CA GLU A 21 -13.48 -6.96 -3.28
C GLU A 21 -13.24 -8.42 -2.83
N ASP A 22 -12.89 -8.65 -1.56
CA ASP A 22 -12.70 -9.99 -1.00
C ASP A 22 -14.00 -10.79 -0.81
N LYS A 23 -15.14 -10.12 -0.55
CA LYS A 23 -16.45 -10.78 -0.36
C LYS A 23 -17.07 -11.21 -1.68
N GLU A 24 -16.90 -10.42 -2.74
CA GLU A 24 -17.40 -10.78 -4.06
C GLU A 24 -16.75 -12.07 -4.61
N ASP A 25 -15.50 -12.33 -4.22
CA ASP A 25 -14.71 -13.49 -4.64
C ASP A 25 -14.95 -14.78 -3.82
N GLN A 26 -15.54 -14.68 -2.62
CA GLN A 26 -15.81 -15.85 -1.76
C GLN A 26 -17.10 -16.61 -2.13
N THR A 27 -17.79 -16.23 -3.22
CA THR A 27 -19.09 -16.80 -3.59
C THR A 27 -19.04 -18.16 -4.32
N ASP A 28 -17.86 -18.72 -4.62
CA ASP A 28 -17.72 -19.93 -5.47
C ASP A 28 -16.83 -21.07 -4.90
N ALA A 29 -16.63 -21.21 -3.58
CA ALA A 29 -15.87 -22.35 -3.04
C ALA A 29 -16.46 -22.93 -1.74
N PRO A 30 -16.56 -24.28 -1.61
CA PRO A 30 -17.01 -24.91 -0.38
C PRO A 30 -16.00 -24.66 0.75
N SER A 31 -16.54 -24.27 1.91
CA SER A 31 -15.78 -24.07 3.15
C SER A 31 -15.30 -25.41 3.70
N LEU A 32 -14.03 -25.74 3.47
CA LEU A 32 -13.34 -26.75 4.27
C LEU A 32 -13.01 -26.17 5.66
N PRO A 33 -13.04 -26.99 6.73
CA PRO A 33 -12.74 -26.51 8.07
C PRO A 33 -11.28 -26.05 8.17
N PRO A 34 -10.98 -24.99 8.95
CA PRO A 34 -9.61 -24.55 9.16
C PRO A 34 -8.84 -25.65 9.88
N ARG A 35 -7.92 -26.32 9.17
CA ARG A 35 -7.07 -27.36 9.75
C ARG A 35 -5.65 -26.83 9.93
N SER A 36 -5.48 -26.02 10.96
CA SER A 36 -4.19 -25.82 11.63
C SER A 36 -4.47 -25.84 13.13
N THR A 37 -4.57 -27.04 13.70
CA THR A 37 -4.63 -27.21 15.15
C THR A 37 -3.27 -26.86 15.73
N ILE A 38 -3.05 -25.56 15.94
CA ILE A 38 -1.99 -25.08 16.82
C ILE A 38 -2.35 -25.64 18.19
N THR A 39 -1.60 -26.64 18.63
CA THR A 39 -1.80 -27.26 19.94
C THR A 39 -1.11 -26.36 20.96
N THR A 40 -1.76 -25.25 21.30
CA THR A 40 -1.28 -24.38 22.38
C THR A 40 -1.60 -25.06 23.71
N ASP A 41 -0.60 -25.18 24.58
CA ASP A 41 -0.77 -25.70 25.93
C ASP A 41 -1.89 -24.93 26.67
N PRO A 42 -2.96 -25.61 27.13
CA PRO A 42 -4.03 -24.99 27.91
C PRO A 42 -3.54 -24.28 29.18
N ALA A 43 -2.37 -24.65 29.70
CA ALA A 43 -1.75 -24.00 30.86
C ALA A 43 -0.99 -22.71 30.53
N HIS A 44 -0.89 -22.33 29.24
CA HIS A 44 -0.16 -21.13 28.82
C HIS A 44 -0.80 -19.86 29.43
N PRO A 45 -0.03 -18.95 30.07
CA PRO A 45 -0.58 -17.75 30.74
C PRO A 45 -1.43 -16.84 29.85
N TYR A 46 -1.19 -16.89 28.53
CA TYR A 46 -1.91 -16.16 27.49
C TYR A 46 -2.72 -17.07 26.56
N TYR A 47 -3.19 -18.23 27.03
CA TYR A 47 -3.91 -19.21 26.21
C TYR A 47 -5.09 -18.60 25.42
N ASP A 48 -5.80 -17.65 26.03
CA ASP A 48 -6.92 -16.91 25.43
C ASP A 48 -6.56 -16.24 24.10
N VAL A 49 -5.33 -15.73 23.98
CA VAL A 49 -4.79 -15.11 22.76
C VAL A 49 -3.98 -16.10 21.93
N ALA A 50 -3.11 -16.89 22.57
CA ALA A 50 -2.16 -17.78 21.92
C ALA A 50 -2.83 -18.88 21.09
N ARG A 51 -4.02 -19.36 21.49
CA ARG A 51 -4.81 -20.34 20.74
C ARG A 51 -5.20 -19.88 19.32
N HIS A 52 -5.19 -18.57 19.06
CA HIS A 52 -5.55 -18.03 17.75
C HIS A 52 -4.39 -18.09 16.75
N GLY A 53 -3.15 -18.33 17.20
CA GLY A 53 -2.00 -18.43 16.30
C GLY A 53 -1.56 -17.11 15.65
N ILE A 54 -1.91 -15.98 16.27
CA ILE A 54 -1.65 -14.62 15.75
C ILE A 54 -0.14 -14.37 15.61
N ILE A 55 0.66 -14.81 16.58
CA ILE A 55 2.12 -14.74 16.57
C ILE A 55 2.70 -16.15 16.68
N GLN A 56 3.69 -16.45 15.85
CA GLN A 56 4.37 -17.75 15.83
C GLN A 56 5.87 -17.55 15.62
N VAL A 57 6.67 -18.35 16.31
CA VAL A 57 8.13 -18.36 16.13
C VAL A 57 8.47 -19.50 15.18
N CYS A 58 9.09 -19.15 14.06
CA CYS A 58 9.31 -20.03 12.92
C CYS A 58 10.81 -20.20 12.69
N GLY A 59 11.40 -21.28 13.20
CA GLY A 59 12.79 -21.65 12.92
C GLY A 59 13.80 -20.49 12.91
N ASP A 60 14.78 -20.58 12.02
CA ASP A 60 15.85 -19.62 11.81
C ASP A 60 16.02 -19.33 10.31
N ASP A 61 16.45 -18.11 9.98
CA ASP A 61 16.85 -17.76 8.63
C ASP A 61 18.22 -18.36 8.25
N ASN A 62 18.67 -18.11 7.02
CA ASN A 62 19.96 -18.60 6.53
C ASN A 62 21.18 -18.06 7.31
N TYR A 63 20.98 -17.07 8.19
CA TYR A 63 22.00 -16.43 9.03
C TYR A 63 21.81 -16.77 10.52
N GLY A 64 20.93 -17.71 10.86
CA GLY A 64 20.65 -18.10 12.25
C GLY A 64 19.80 -17.11 13.03
N ARG A 65 19.07 -16.21 12.34
CA ARG A 65 18.19 -15.21 12.97
C ARG A 65 16.79 -15.80 13.11
N LYS A 66 16.21 -15.68 14.31
CA LYS A 66 14.85 -16.17 14.58
C LYS A 66 13.83 -15.46 13.68
N LEU A 67 12.96 -16.24 13.01
CA LEU A 67 11.83 -15.66 12.28
C LEU A 67 10.61 -15.63 13.21
N ILE A 68 9.99 -14.48 13.30
CA ILE A 68 8.76 -14.30 14.07
C ILE A 68 7.69 -13.88 13.07
N VAL A 69 6.60 -14.63 13.03
CA VAL A 69 5.49 -14.43 12.11
C VAL A 69 4.32 -13.82 12.86
N PHE A 70 3.72 -12.78 12.29
CA PHE A 70 2.44 -12.23 12.70
C PHE A 70 1.44 -12.37 11.56
N SER A 71 0.31 -13.02 11.81
CA SER A 71 -0.70 -13.33 10.79
C SER A 71 -2.01 -12.59 11.05
N SER A 72 -2.39 -11.67 10.16
CA SER A 72 -3.64 -10.92 10.29
C SER A 72 -4.89 -11.78 10.07
N CYS A 73 -4.84 -12.80 9.21
CA CYS A 73 -5.94 -13.76 9.03
C CYS A 73 -6.28 -14.54 10.30
N CYS A 74 -5.35 -14.63 11.25
CA CYS A 74 -5.55 -15.28 12.54
C CYS A 74 -6.16 -14.35 13.60
N LEU A 75 -6.35 -13.05 13.30
CA LEU A 75 -6.99 -12.12 14.23
C LEU A 75 -8.50 -12.40 14.29
N PRO A 76 -9.03 -12.83 15.45
CA PRO A 76 -10.47 -12.93 15.63
C PRO A 76 -11.10 -11.52 15.64
N PRO A 77 -12.43 -11.42 15.50
CA PRO A 77 -13.13 -10.14 15.59
C PRO A 77 -12.74 -9.35 16.85
N SER A 78 -12.61 -8.02 16.74
CA SER A 78 -12.08 -7.16 17.82
C SER A 78 -12.89 -7.25 19.11
N HIS A 79 -14.18 -7.63 19.05
CA HIS A 79 -15.01 -7.86 20.24
C HIS A 79 -14.67 -9.16 20.99
N GLN A 80 -13.99 -10.11 20.34
CA GLN A 80 -13.56 -11.39 20.92
C GLN A 80 -12.09 -11.38 21.35
N LEU A 81 -11.36 -10.30 21.03
CA LEU A 81 -9.93 -10.17 21.31
C LEU A 81 -9.66 -9.05 22.31
N ASN A 82 -9.11 -9.42 23.47
CA ASN A 82 -8.63 -8.41 24.40
C ASN A 82 -7.30 -7.83 23.89
N HIS A 83 -7.35 -6.62 23.33
CA HIS A 83 -6.19 -5.95 22.75
C HIS A 83 -5.06 -5.64 23.76
N ARG A 84 -5.35 -5.53 25.06
CA ARG A 84 -4.31 -5.40 26.10
C ARG A 84 -3.58 -6.72 26.32
N ARG A 85 -4.34 -7.82 26.48
CA ARG A 85 -3.79 -9.19 26.55
C ARG A 85 -2.97 -9.54 25.32
N LEU A 86 -3.44 -9.14 24.12
CA LEU A 86 -2.69 -9.29 22.89
C LEU A 86 -1.32 -8.60 22.96
N LEU A 87 -1.29 -7.34 23.38
CA LEU A 87 -0.03 -6.59 23.50
C LEU A 87 0.92 -7.23 24.53
N GLU A 88 0.39 -7.66 25.68
CA GLU A 88 1.15 -8.39 26.69
C GLU A 88 1.72 -9.70 26.12
N TYR A 89 0.94 -10.47 25.36
CA TYR A 89 1.39 -11.70 24.73
C TYR A 89 2.45 -11.47 23.65
N LEU A 90 2.31 -10.40 22.85
CA LEU A 90 3.34 -10.00 21.88
C LEU A 90 4.65 -9.65 22.59
N LYS A 91 4.59 -8.88 23.68
CA LYS A 91 5.78 -8.56 24.50
C LYS A 91 6.39 -9.82 25.09
N PHE A 92 5.58 -10.68 25.72
CA PHE A 92 6.02 -11.95 26.29
C PHE A 92 6.77 -12.82 25.27
N THR A 93 6.25 -12.91 24.05
CA THR A 93 6.88 -13.69 22.96
C THR A 93 8.17 -13.04 22.49
N LEU A 94 8.15 -11.74 22.21
CA LEU A 94 9.32 -11.01 21.70
C LEU A 94 10.44 -10.92 22.75
N ASP A 95 10.11 -10.78 24.04
CA ASP A 95 11.10 -10.68 25.12
C ASP A 95 12.05 -11.88 25.17
N GLN A 96 11.66 -13.05 24.63
CA GLN A 96 12.52 -14.23 24.52
C GLN A 96 13.60 -14.12 23.43
N TYR A 97 13.47 -13.18 22.48
CA TYR A 97 14.31 -13.12 21.27
C TYR A 97 14.92 -11.74 20.99
N VAL A 98 14.42 -10.67 21.62
CA VAL A 98 14.81 -9.29 21.30
C VAL A 98 16.26 -8.96 21.61
N GLU A 99 16.94 -9.75 22.46
CA GLU A 99 18.38 -9.62 22.71
C GLU A 99 19.23 -10.16 21.56
N MET A 100 18.67 -11.04 20.74
CA MET A 100 19.29 -11.62 19.55
C MET A 100 18.83 -10.91 18.27
N ASP A 101 19.58 -11.11 17.19
CA ASP A 101 19.16 -10.64 15.87
C ASP A 101 17.97 -11.47 15.36
N TYR A 102 16.89 -10.80 14.97
CA TYR A 102 15.65 -11.47 14.56
C TYR A 102 14.96 -10.75 13.39
N ILE A 103 14.06 -11.46 12.72
CA ILE A 103 13.25 -10.98 11.59
C ILE A 103 11.78 -11.09 11.97
N LEU A 104 11.01 -10.07 11.60
CA LEU A 104 9.56 -10.07 11.77
C LEU A 104 8.89 -10.15 10.39
N VAL A 105 7.99 -11.11 10.20
CA VAL A 105 7.20 -11.29 8.98
C VAL A 105 5.74 -11.04 9.33
N TYR A 106 5.18 -9.99 8.77
CA TYR A 106 3.78 -9.60 8.94
C TYR A 106 2.99 -9.98 7.69
N PHE A 107 2.16 -11.02 7.80
CA PHE A 107 1.18 -11.36 6.77
C PHE A 107 -0.05 -10.48 6.92
N HIS A 108 -0.20 -9.53 6.02
CA HIS A 108 -1.25 -8.54 6.09
C HIS A 108 -2.63 -9.08 5.68
N TYR A 109 -2.66 -10.06 4.77
CA TYR A 109 -3.91 -10.64 4.27
C TYR A 109 -4.81 -11.13 5.42
N GLY A 110 -6.12 -10.92 5.26
CA GLY A 110 -7.15 -11.26 6.25
C GLY A 110 -7.46 -10.18 7.28
N LEU A 111 -6.80 -9.01 7.20
CA LEU A 111 -7.21 -7.84 7.99
C LEU A 111 -8.52 -7.25 7.45
N ARG A 112 -9.48 -7.01 8.34
CA ARG A 112 -10.82 -6.49 8.05
C ARG A 112 -11.21 -5.43 9.09
N SER A 113 -12.22 -4.65 8.79
CA SER A 113 -12.83 -3.64 9.66
C SER A 113 -13.29 -4.23 10.99
N SER A 114 -13.69 -5.51 11.00
CA SER A 114 -14.16 -6.24 12.17
C SER A 114 -13.06 -6.81 13.07
N ASN A 115 -11.82 -6.98 12.57
CA ASN A 115 -10.71 -7.55 13.35
C ASN A 115 -9.50 -6.62 13.46
N LYS A 116 -9.49 -5.48 12.75
CA LYS A 116 -8.39 -4.53 12.82
C LYS A 116 -8.28 -3.94 14.23
N PRO A 117 -7.06 -3.80 14.76
CA PRO A 117 -6.84 -2.93 15.90
C PRO A 117 -7.13 -1.47 15.55
N SER A 118 -7.54 -0.67 16.54
CA SER A 118 -7.74 0.77 16.34
C SER A 118 -6.40 1.48 16.12
N LEU A 119 -6.41 2.62 15.40
CA LEU A 119 -5.20 3.43 15.22
C LEU A 119 -4.64 3.94 16.55
N LYS A 120 -5.53 4.24 17.51
CA LYS A 120 -5.15 4.56 18.88
C LYS A 120 -4.35 3.42 19.52
N TRP A 121 -4.86 2.19 19.45
CA TRP A 121 -4.15 1.02 19.97
C TRP A 121 -2.84 0.77 19.24
N LEU A 122 -2.77 0.92 17.91
CA LEU A 122 -1.53 0.75 17.15
C LEU A 122 -0.46 1.75 17.61
N ARG A 123 -0.86 2.98 17.92
CA ARG A 123 0.04 4.00 18.46
C ARG A 123 0.53 3.65 19.87
N GLU A 124 -0.38 3.19 20.72
CA GLU A 124 -0.05 2.71 22.08
C GLU A 124 0.94 1.54 22.01
N ALA A 125 0.64 0.53 21.18
CA ALA A 125 1.51 -0.62 20.97
C ALA A 125 2.91 -0.21 20.45
N TYR A 126 3.00 0.70 19.48
CA TYR A 126 4.30 1.16 18.97
C TYR A 126 5.15 1.88 20.03
N ASN A 127 4.52 2.59 20.97
CA ASN A 127 5.19 3.25 22.08
C ASN A 127 5.65 2.25 23.15
N GLU A 128 4.87 1.19 23.38
CA GLU A 128 5.23 0.09 24.29
C GLU A 128 6.43 -0.73 23.78
N PHE A 129 6.59 -0.86 22.46
CA PHE A 129 7.78 -1.44 21.86
C PHE A 129 8.93 -0.41 21.82
N ASP A 130 9.60 -0.24 22.96
CA ASP A 130 10.74 0.67 23.11
C ASP A 130 11.99 0.24 22.29
N ARG A 131 13.14 0.84 22.62
CA ARG A 131 14.42 0.57 21.94
C ARG A 131 14.82 -0.92 21.98
N LYS A 132 14.49 -1.67 23.03
CA LYS A 132 14.93 -3.07 23.19
C LYS A 132 14.37 -3.95 22.08
N TYR A 133 13.11 -3.74 21.71
CA TYR A 133 12.46 -4.47 20.62
C TYR A 133 12.99 -4.01 19.25
N LYS A 134 13.31 -2.72 19.10
CA LYS A 134 13.68 -2.14 17.79
C LYS A 134 15.15 -2.33 17.42
N LYS A 135 16.05 -2.56 18.39
CA LYS A 135 17.51 -2.57 18.15
C LYS A 135 17.94 -3.72 17.24
N ASN A 136 17.60 -4.96 17.61
CA ASN A 136 18.10 -6.18 16.97
C ASN A 136 17.17 -6.74 15.88
N LEU A 137 15.99 -6.13 15.69
CA LEU A 137 15.17 -6.38 14.50
C LEU A 137 15.98 -6.03 13.25
N LYS A 138 16.22 -6.98 12.34
CA LYS A 138 16.94 -6.70 11.08
C LYS A 138 16.00 -6.17 10.02
N THR A 139 14.93 -6.92 9.78
CA THR A 139 13.94 -6.61 8.75
C THR A 139 12.54 -6.92 9.28
N LEU A 140 11.60 -6.03 8.98
CA LEU A 140 10.17 -6.22 9.08
C LEU A 140 9.62 -6.38 7.67
N TYR A 141 9.29 -7.61 7.27
CA TYR A 141 8.61 -7.89 6.02
C TYR A 141 7.12 -7.69 6.18
N VAL A 142 6.50 -6.86 5.34
CA VAL A 142 5.05 -6.75 5.22
C VAL A 142 4.64 -7.43 3.93
N VAL A 143 4.01 -8.59 4.07
CA VAL A 143 3.65 -9.48 2.96
C VAL A 143 2.21 -9.23 2.54
N HIS A 144 2.00 -9.11 1.22
CA HIS A 144 0.75 -8.68 0.58
C HIS A 144 0.24 -7.32 1.10
N PRO A 145 1.06 -6.24 1.02
CA PRO A 145 0.64 -4.93 1.47
C PRO A 145 -0.49 -4.37 0.61
N THR A 146 -1.59 -3.98 1.25
CA THR A 146 -2.68 -3.28 0.59
C THR A 146 -2.52 -1.76 0.63
N ASN A 147 -3.46 -1.01 0.04
CA ASN A 147 -3.44 0.45 0.11
C ASN A 147 -3.75 0.93 1.52
N PHE A 148 -4.61 0.22 2.27
CA PHE A 148 -4.87 0.50 3.68
C PHE A 148 -3.57 0.55 4.50
N ILE A 149 -2.74 -0.50 4.48
CA ILE A 149 -1.53 -0.53 5.30
C ILE A 149 -0.50 0.53 4.88
N ARG A 150 -0.49 0.92 3.61
CA ARG A 150 0.33 2.04 3.10
C ARG A 150 -0.14 3.39 3.63
N ILE A 151 -1.45 3.62 3.70
CA ILE A 151 -2.02 4.83 4.30
C ILE A 151 -1.75 4.87 5.80
N VAL A 152 -1.95 3.75 6.50
CA VAL A 152 -1.60 3.61 7.92
C VAL A 152 -0.13 3.96 8.15
N TRP A 153 0.78 3.41 7.36
CA TRP A 153 2.20 3.74 7.48
C TRP A 153 2.49 5.23 7.29
N ASN A 154 1.81 5.90 6.36
CA ASN A 154 1.93 7.34 6.17
C ASN A 154 1.44 8.15 7.39
N ILE A 155 0.39 7.70 8.08
CA ILE A 155 -0.08 8.30 9.34
C ILE A 155 0.96 8.15 10.44
N PHE A 156 1.60 6.98 10.53
CA PHE A 156 2.61 6.70 11.56
C PHE A 156 4.01 7.21 11.22
N LYS A 157 4.29 7.60 9.98
CA LYS A 157 5.60 8.09 9.53
C LYS A 157 6.24 9.16 10.43
N PRO A 158 5.51 10.16 11.00
CA PRO A 158 6.09 11.15 11.91
C PRO A 158 6.53 10.57 13.26
N LEU A 159 5.95 9.44 13.67
CA LEU A 159 6.22 8.75 14.95
C LEU A 159 7.32 7.70 14.81
N ILE A 160 7.62 7.30 13.57
CA ILE A 160 8.57 6.24 13.26
C ILE A 160 9.97 6.81 13.11
N SER A 161 10.92 6.27 13.88
CA SER A 161 12.32 6.67 13.74
C SER A 161 12.86 6.32 12.36
N HIS A 162 13.73 7.16 11.80
CA HIS A 162 14.36 6.94 10.49
C HIS A 162 15.07 5.57 10.41
N LYS A 163 15.75 5.17 11.49
CA LYS A 163 16.43 3.86 11.60
C LYS A 163 15.46 2.68 11.55
N PHE A 164 14.28 2.81 12.14
CA PHE A 164 13.25 1.77 12.08
C PHE A 164 12.59 1.74 10.70
N GLY A 165 12.34 2.90 10.08
CA GLY A 165 11.77 2.98 8.74
C GLY A 165 12.59 2.23 7.68
N LYS A 166 13.93 2.26 7.78
CA LYS A 166 14.84 1.48 6.89
C LYS A 166 14.74 -0.04 7.05
N LYS A 167 14.14 -0.53 8.14
CA LYS A 167 13.95 -1.97 8.39
C LYS A 167 12.66 -2.50 7.78
N LEU A 168 11.76 -1.63 7.34
CA LEU A 168 10.50 -2.03 6.72
C LEU A 168 10.72 -2.41 5.25
N SER A 169 10.32 -3.62 4.88
CA SER A 169 10.35 -4.11 3.50
C SER A 169 8.96 -4.61 3.10
N TYR A 170 8.46 -4.15 1.95
CA TYR A 170 7.18 -4.57 1.38
C TYR A 170 7.40 -5.70 0.39
N VAL A 171 6.64 -6.78 0.54
CA VAL A 171 6.75 -7.98 -0.30
C VAL A 171 5.38 -8.30 -0.88
N ASN A 172 5.26 -8.27 -2.20
CA ASN A 172 3.94 -8.44 -2.84
C ASN A 172 3.58 -9.91 -3.03
N TYR A 173 4.60 -10.78 -3.19
CA TYR A 173 4.44 -12.20 -3.47
C TYR A 173 5.29 -13.07 -2.54
N LEU A 174 4.80 -14.25 -2.19
CA LEU A 174 5.57 -15.23 -1.42
C LEU A 174 6.86 -15.65 -2.15
N ALA A 175 6.86 -15.64 -3.49
CA ALA A 175 8.06 -15.94 -4.27
C ALA A 175 9.24 -15.00 -3.96
N GLU A 176 8.98 -13.70 -3.78
CA GLU A 176 10.01 -12.70 -3.43
C GLU A 176 10.54 -12.94 -2.00
N LEU A 177 9.65 -13.33 -1.08
CA LEU A 177 10.05 -13.66 0.29
C LEU A 177 11.00 -14.88 0.31
N ARG A 178 10.84 -15.81 -0.63
CA ARG A 178 11.64 -17.05 -0.73
C ARG A 178 13.09 -16.82 -1.09
N GLU A 179 13.37 -15.73 -1.79
CA GLU A 179 14.74 -15.34 -2.10
C GLU A 179 15.50 -14.84 -0.86
N HIS A 180 14.76 -14.39 0.16
CA HIS A 180 15.32 -13.75 1.34
C HIS A 180 15.29 -14.63 2.59
N LEU A 181 14.32 -15.54 2.70
CA LEU A 181 14.08 -16.37 3.89
C LEU A 181 14.05 -17.86 3.55
N ASN A 182 14.39 -18.70 4.53
CA ASN A 182 14.23 -20.14 4.41
C ASN A 182 12.75 -20.52 4.49
N PHE A 183 12.14 -20.76 3.32
CA PHE A 183 10.71 -21.07 3.19
C PHE A 183 10.29 -22.35 3.90
N GLU A 184 11.18 -23.35 4.01
CA GLU A 184 10.87 -24.64 4.66
C GLU A 184 10.61 -24.50 6.16
N GLN A 185 11.13 -23.43 6.78
CA GLN A 185 10.98 -23.18 8.21
C GLN A 185 9.89 -22.15 8.54
N LEU A 186 9.31 -21.51 7.51
CA LEU A 186 8.32 -20.45 7.68
C LEU A 186 6.90 -21.03 7.72
N ILE A 187 6.16 -20.81 8.81
CA ILE A 187 4.76 -21.21 8.90
C ILE A 187 3.91 -20.14 8.20
N ILE A 188 3.44 -20.47 7.01
CA ILE A 188 2.57 -19.60 6.21
C ILE A 188 1.13 -20.12 6.33
N PRO A 189 0.17 -19.32 6.79
CA PRO A 189 -1.23 -19.72 6.83
C PRO A 189 -1.76 -20.08 5.43
N SER A 190 -2.60 -21.11 5.33
CA SER A 190 -3.19 -21.56 4.05
C SER A 190 -3.97 -20.46 3.33
N ASP A 191 -4.62 -19.58 4.09
CA ASP A 191 -5.35 -18.42 3.54
C ASP A 191 -4.41 -17.46 2.79
N VAL A 192 -3.19 -17.26 3.32
CA VAL A 192 -2.16 -16.42 2.70
C VAL A 192 -1.63 -17.08 1.42
N VAL A 193 -1.40 -18.39 1.44
CA VAL A 193 -0.96 -19.14 0.24
C VAL A 193 -2.01 -19.04 -0.87
N ARG A 194 -3.28 -19.27 -0.54
CA ARG A 194 -4.39 -19.16 -1.50
C ARG A 194 -4.51 -17.73 -2.07
N HIS A 195 -4.30 -16.72 -1.24
CA HIS A 195 -4.29 -15.34 -1.68
C HIS A 195 -3.12 -15.03 -2.62
N ASP A 196 -1.91 -15.49 -2.31
CA ASP A 196 -0.74 -15.37 -3.20
C ASP A 196 -0.99 -16.02 -4.56
N GLU A 197 -1.54 -17.23 -4.57
CA GLU A 197 -1.92 -17.93 -5.81
C GLU A 197 -2.90 -17.12 -6.64
N LYS A 198 -3.91 -16.51 -6.01
CA LYS A 198 -4.88 -15.62 -6.67
C LYS A 198 -4.21 -14.38 -7.26
N LEU A 199 -3.33 -13.71 -6.50
CA LEU A 199 -2.59 -12.55 -6.97
C LEU A 199 -1.67 -12.91 -8.16
N ARG A 200 -1.04 -14.09 -8.11
CA ARG A 200 -0.18 -14.59 -9.18
C ARG A 200 -0.97 -15.05 -10.40
N ALA A 201 -2.14 -15.64 -10.22
CA ALA A 201 -3.05 -15.99 -11.31
C ALA A 201 -3.52 -14.73 -12.05
N ALA A 202 -3.81 -13.66 -11.31
CA ALA A 202 -4.13 -12.35 -11.88
C ALA A 202 -2.93 -11.75 -12.66
N GLN A 203 -1.69 -12.06 -12.29
CA GLN A 203 -0.49 -11.61 -13.02
C GLN A 203 -0.12 -12.46 -14.24
N LYS A 204 -0.37 -13.77 -14.22
CA LYS A 204 0.16 -14.71 -15.24
C LYS A 204 -0.61 -14.77 -16.56
N GLY A 205 -1.63 -13.93 -16.79
CA GLY A 205 -2.39 -13.95 -18.03
C GLY A 205 -3.25 -15.21 -18.24
N GLY A 206 -3.60 -15.92 -17.15
CA GLY A 206 -4.76 -16.82 -17.19
C GLY A 206 -6.04 -16.02 -17.43
N PRO A 207 -7.11 -16.62 -17.98
CA PRO A 207 -8.36 -15.91 -18.21
C PRO A 207 -8.78 -15.24 -16.90
N PRO A 208 -9.15 -13.95 -16.95
CA PRO A 208 -9.21 -13.11 -15.76
C PRO A 208 -10.19 -13.70 -14.73
N PRO A 209 -9.91 -13.62 -13.42
CA PRO A 209 -10.97 -13.75 -12.44
C PRO A 209 -12.02 -12.69 -12.79
N SER A 210 -13.24 -13.17 -12.96
CA SER A 210 -14.39 -12.38 -13.36
C SER A 210 -14.60 -11.26 -12.34
N VAL A 211 -14.06 -10.08 -12.59
CA VAL A 211 -14.64 -8.84 -12.10
C VAL A 211 -16.11 -8.94 -12.48
N LYS A 212 -17.00 -9.06 -11.49
CA LYS A 212 -18.45 -8.97 -11.69
C LYS A 212 -18.84 -7.54 -12.07
N THR A 213 -18.20 -6.99 -13.10
CA THR A 213 -18.95 -6.37 -14.18
C THR A 213 -20.11 -7.30 -14.55
N PRO A 214 -21.33 -6.78 -14.77
CA PRO A 214 -22.42 -7.58 -15.35
C PRO A 214 -21.89 -8.38 -16.54
N PRO A 215 -22.47 -9.56 -16.84
CA PRO A 215 -21.88 -10.64 -17.66
C PRO A 215 -21.18 -10.09 -18.91
N PRO A 216 -20.11 -10.74 -19.43
CA PRO A 216 -19.25 -10.22 -20.47
C PRO A 216 -20.09 -9.84 -21.68
N ARG A 217 -20.56 -8.60 -21.68
CA ARG A 217 -21.03 -7.96 -22.88
C ARG A 217 -19.74 -7.71 -23.63
N PRO A 218 -19.64 -8.15 -24.90
CA PRO A 218 -18.54 -7.69 -25.73
C PRO A 218 -18.43 -6.17 -25.55
N PRO A 219 -17.20 -5.63 -25.39
CA PRO A 219 -17.02 -4.20 -25.21
C PRO A 219 -17.81 -3.49 -26.30
N LEU A 220 -18.50 -2.41 -25.93
CA LEU A 220 -19.25 -1.63 -26.91
C LEU A 220 -18.31 -1.31 -28.08
N PRO A 221 -18.80 -1.31 -29.34
CA PRO A 221 -17.96 -0.97 -30.49
C PRO A 221 -17.22 0.37 -30.33
N THR A 222 -17.76 1.26 -29.49
CA THR A 222 -17.27 2.59 -29.16
C THR A 222 -16.64 2.72 -27.77
N GLN A 223 -16.47 1.62 -27.01
CA GLN A 223 -15.94 1.62 -25.66
C GLN A 223 -14.57 2.34 -25.60
N GLN A 224 -14.38 3.24 -24.64
CA GLN A 224 -13.16 4.03 -24.49
C GLN A 224 -12.43 3.76 -23.16
N PHE A 225 -13.14 3.37 -22.10
CA PHE A 225 -12.56 3.09 -20.78
C PHE A 225 -12.46 1.58 -20.52
N GLY A 226 -11.45 1.14 -19.77
CA GLY A 226 -11.27 -0.28 -19.42
C GLY A 226 -10.81 -1.18 -20.58
N VAL A 227 -10.35 -0.61 -21.68
CA VAL A 227 -9.94 -1.32 -22.91
C VAL A 227 -8.53 -0.93 -23.33
N SER A 228 -7.86 -1.79 -24.10
CA SER A 228 -6.47 -1.54 -24.53
C SER A 228 -6.40 -0.36 -25.51
N LEU A 229 -5.26 0.34 -25.52
CA LEU A 229 -4.99 1.38 -26.51
C LEU A 229 -5.05 0.84 -27.94
N GLN A 230 -4.68 -0.42 -28.15
CA GLN A 230 -4.80 -1.10 -29.44
C GLN A 230 -6.26 -1.24 -29.87
N TYR A 231 -7.16 -1.68 -28.98
CA TYR A 231 -8.59 -1.76 -29.27
C TYR A 231 -9.17 -0.39 -29.65
N ILE A 232 -8.82 0.65 -28.88
CA ILE A 232 -9.28 2.01 -29.16
C ILE A 232 -8.78 2.47 -30.53
N ARG A 233 -7.52 2.22 -30.87
CA ARG A 233 -6.95 2.57 -32.17
C ARG A 233 -7.72 1.91 -33.32
N GLU A 234 -7.92 0.59 -33.26
CA GLU A 234 -8.63 -0.18 -34.28
C GLU A 234 -10.09 0.26 -34.46
N LYS A 235 -10.75 0.69 -33.38
CA LYS A 235 -12.15 1.16 -33.41
C LYS A 235 -12.31 2.65 -33.72
N ASN A 236 -11.23 3.43 -33.67
CA ASN A 236 -11.26 4.88 -33.89
C ASN A 236 -10.40 5.30 -35.08
N ARG A 237 -10.56 4.60 -36.23
CA ARG A 237 -9.92 4.92 -37.52
C ARG A 237 -8.39 5.00 -37.44
N ASP A 238 -7.79 4.15 -36.62
CA ASP A 238 -6.34 4.11 -36.39
C ASP A 238 -5.74 5.42 -35.85
N ALA A 239 -6.55 6.24 -35.17
CA ALA A 239 -6.05 7.42 -34.48
C ALA A 239 -5.01 7.04 -33.42
N VAL A 240 -3.82 7.65 -33.52
CA VAL A 240 -2.69 7.40 -32.61
C VAL A 240 -3.00 7.87 -31.18
N ILE A 241 -3.81 8.92 -31.03
CA ILE A 241 -4.21 9.47 -29.74
C ILE A 241 -5.69 9.16 -29.50
N PRO A 242 -6.05 8.48 -28.40
CA PRO A 242 -7.44 8.24 -28.03
C PRO A 242 -8.28 9.52 -27.97
N PRO A 243 -9.54 9.50 -28.45
CA PRO A 243 -10.44 10.66 -28.41
C PRO A 243 -10.57 11.29 -27.02
N VAL A 244 -10.64 10.47 -25.96
CA VAL A 244 -10.69 10.95 -24.56
C VAL A 244 -9.48 11.82 -24.24
N VAL A 245 -8.28 11.39 -24.63
CA VAL A 245 -7.03 12.12 -24.38
C VAL A 245 -7.00 13.41 -25.19
N SER A 246 -7.31 13.32 -26.49
CA SER A 246 -7.31 14.50 -27.35
C SER A 246 -8.30 15.57 -26.87
N GLN A 247 -9.53 15.19 -26.53
CA GLN A 247 -10.58 16.14 -26.13
C GLN A 247 -10.30 16.77 -24.77
N THR A 248 -9.89 15.97 -23.77
CA THR A 248 -9.53 16.50 -22.45
C THR A 248 -8.32 17.42 -22.51
N VAL A 249 -7.27 17.05 -23.25
CA VAL A 249 -6.05 17.87 -23.39
C VAL A 249 -6.35 19.17 -24.14
N SER A 250 -7.11 19.12 -25.24
CA SER A 250 -7.48 20.34 -25.97
C SER A 250 -8.26 21.32 -25.09
N TYR A 251 -9.26 20.84 -24.35
CA TYR A 251 -10.03 21.68 -23.44
C TYR A 251 -9.16 22.28 -22.32
N LEU A 252 -8.29 21.48 -21.71
CA LEU A 252 -7.42 21.94 -20.63
C LEU A 252 -6.37 22.96 -21.10
N LYS A 253 -5.89 22.83 -22.34
CA LYS A 253 -5.01 23.83 -22.96
C LYS A 253 -5.73 25.16 -23.19
N GLU A 254 -6.99 25.13 -23.58
CA GLU A 254 -7.77 26.34 -23.85
C GLU A 254 -8.22 27.04 -22.55
N LYS A 255 -8.76 26.28 -21.58
CA LYS A 255 -9.49 26.84 -20.42
C LYS A 255 -8.89 26.48 -19.05
N GLY A 256 -8.02 25.48 -18.98
CA GLY A 256 -7.52 24.91 -17.72
C GLY A 256 -6.15 25.41 -17.25
N LEU A 257 -5.37 26.08 -18.11
CA LEU A 257 -3.97 26.43 -17.81
C LEU A 257 -3.80 27.39 -16.63
N ARG A 258 -4.77 28.28 -16.41
CA ARG A 258 -4.76 29.27 -15.31
C ARG A 258 -5.59 28.82 -14.09
N THR A 259 -6.17 27.63 -14.15
CA THR A 259 -7.03 27.12 -13.08
C THR A 259 -6.19 26.60 -11.91
N GLU A 260 -6.42 27.15 -10.72
CA GLU A 260 -5.75 26.71 -9.50
C GLU A 260 -6.04 25.23 -9.20
N GLY A 261 -4.98 24.45 -8.98
CA GLY A 261 -5.09 23.06 -8.54
C GLY A 261 -5.59 22.11 -9.64
N ILE A 262 -5.41 22.44 -10.92
CA ILE A 262 -5.67 21.51 -12.02
C ILE A 262 -4.85 20.21 -11.82
N PHE A 263 -5.47 19.06 -12.09
CA PHE A 263 -4.98 17.70 -11.73
C PHE A 263 -4.86 17.38 -10.24
N ARG A 264 -4.91 18.35 -9.32
CA ARG A 264 -4.88 18.12 -7.87
C ARG A 264 -6.27 18.02 -7.25
N ARG A 265 -7.20 18.92 -7.64
CA ARG A 265 -8.55 18.97 -7.07
C ARG A 265 -9.44 17.86 -7.64
N SER A 266 -10.35 17.36 -6.80
CA SER A 266 -11.35 16.35 -7.17
C SER A 266 -12.57 16.99 -7.82
N ALA A 267 -13.17 16.28 -8.78
CA ALA A 267 -14.46 16.62 -9.39
C ALA A 267 -15.56 15.70 -8.84
N ARG A 268 -16.83 16.06 -9.04
CA ARG A 268 -17.98 15.27 -8.57
C ARG A 268 -18.00 13.88 -9.23
N VAL A 269 -18.01 12.82 -8.40
CA VAL A 269 -17.95 11.41 -8.85
C VAL A 269 -19.06 11.07 -9.84
N GLN A 270 -20.28 11.57 -9.64
CA GLN A 270 -21.40 11.30 -10.54
C GLN A 270 -21.16 11.85 -11.96
N ILE A 271 -20.65 13.08 -12.07
CA ILE A 271 -20.31 13.70 -13.36
C ILE A 271 -19.24 12.87 -14.08
N ILE A 272 -18.25 12.37 -13.32
CA ILE A 272 -17.20 11.51 -13.88
C ILE A 272 -17.77 10.21 -14.45
N LYS A 273 -18.69 9.55 -13.73
CA LYS A 273 -19.38 8.34 -14.21
C LYS A 273 -20.23 8.63 -15.46
N ASP A 274 -20.93 9.75 -15.48
CA ASP A 274 -21.78 10.13 -16.61
C ASP A 274 -20.95 10.43 -17.87
N VAL A 275 -19.83 11.14 -17.73
CA VAL A 275 -18.90 11.42 -18.84
C VAL A 275 -18.26 10.13 -19.37
N GLN A 276 -17.82 9.22 -18.50
CA GLN A 276 -17.32 7.90 -18.94
C GLN A 276 -18.37 7.13 -19.74
N LYS A 277 -19.63 7.14 -19.28
CA LYS A 277 -20.74 6.51 -19.98
C LYS A 277 -20.97 7.12 -21.36
N LEU A 278 -20.88 8.44 -21.50
CA LEU A 278 -21.00 9.12 -22.79
C LEU A 278 -19.90 8.68 -23.77
N TYR A 279 -18.63 8.68 -23.32
CA TYR A 279 -17.51 8.22 -24.13
C TYR A 279 -17.65 6.75 -24.55
N ASN A 280 -18.03 5.87 -23.63
CA ASN A 280 -18.21 4.44 -23.93
C ASN A 280 -19.33 4.18 -24.94
N LEU A 281 -20.37 5.01 -24.95
CA LEU A 281 -21.46 4.99 -25.93
C LEU A 281 -21.11 5.70 -27.25
N GLY A 282 -19.89 6.26 -27.39
CA GLY A 282 -19.50 7.04 -28.57
C GLY A 282 -20.27 8.36 -28.72
N LYS A 283 -20.91 8.85 -27.64
CA LYS A 283 -21.64 10.11 -27.65
C LYS A 283 -20.68 11.29 -27.52
N PRO A 284 -20.97 12.43 -28.18
CA PRO A 284 -20.13 13.62 -28.05
C PRO A 284 -20.13 14.12 -26.60
N VAL A 285 -18.96 14.50 -26.11
CA VAL A 285 -18.76 15.10 -24.79
C VAL A 285 -18.36 16.55 -25.00
N ASN A 286 -19.18 17.48 -24.52
CA ASN A 286 -18.84 18.90 -24.50
C ASN A 286 -18.52 19.32 -23.07
N PHE A 287 -17.24 19.60 -22.82
CA PHE A 287 -16.80 19.99 -21.49
C PHE A 287 -17.29 21.38 -21.04
N ASP A 288 -17.72 22.24 -21.97
CA ASP A 288 -18.31 23.55 -21.65
C ASP A 288 -19.68 23.48 -20.99
N GLN A 289 -20.36 22.33 -21.09
CA GLN A 289 -21.63 22.11 -20.41
C GLN A 289 -21.47 21.79 -18.92
N PHE A 290 -20.25 21.49 -18.48
CA PHE A 290 -19.96 21.27 -17.07
C PHE A 290 -19.49 22.57 -16.42
N SER A 291 -20.00 22.85 -15.22
CA SER A 291 -19.58 24.02 -14.43
C SER A 291 -18.20 23.87 -13.78
N ASP A 292 -17.60 22.68 -13.87
CA ASP A 292 -16.35 22.33 -13.18
C ASP A 292 -15.22 22.00 -14.18
N VAL A 293 -14.28 22.93 -14.30
CA VAL A 293 -13.08 22.83 -15.14
C VAL A 293 -12.12 21.71 -14.71
N HIS A 294 -12.28 21.14 -13.51
CA HIS A 294 -11.49 19.99 -13.05
C HIS A 294 -11.98 18.65 -13.63
N VAL A 295 -13.21 18.58 -14.15
CA VAL A 295 -13.79 17.36 -14.76
C VAL A 295 -12.88 16.76 -15.83
N PRO A 296 -12.44 17.49 -16.88
CA PRO A 296 -11.58 16.93 -17.92
C PRO A 296 -10.22 16.45 -17.38
N ALA A 297 -9.66 17.11 -16.36
CA ALA A 297 -8.42 16.66 -15.72
C ALA A 297 -8.60 15.35 -14.95
N VAL A 298 -9.72 15.18 -14.26
CA VAL A 298 -10.05 13.92 -13.57
C VAL A 298 -10.38 12.81 -14.56
N ILE A 299 -11.07 13.12 -15.66
CA ILE A 299 -11.36 12.17 -16.74
C ILE A 299 -10.07 11.67 -17.41
N LEU A 300 -9.14 12.56 -17.73
CA LEU A 300 -7.84 12.19 -18.30
C LEU A 300 -7.06 11.23 -17.37
N LYS A 301 -6.97 11.56 -16.07
CA LYS A 301 -6.33 10.67 -15.09
C LYS A 301 -7.06 9.32 -14.97
N THR A 302 -8.38 9.34 -15.01
CA THR A 302 -9.21 8.14 -14.91
C THR A 302 -9.01 7.23 -16.12
N PHE A 303 -8.96 7.80 -17.33
CA PHE A 303 -8.64 7.07 -18.55
C PHE A 303 -7.30 6.33 -18.43
N LEU A 304 -6.25 7.03 -18.00
CA LEU A 304 -4.92 6.42 -17.82
C LEU A 304 -4.89 5.33 -16.75
N ARG A 305 -5.64 5.51 -15.67
CA ARG A 305 -5.72 4.55 -14.54
C ARG A 305 -6.49 3.28 -14.91
N GLU A 306 -7.50 3.40 -15.78
CA GLU A 306 -8.36 2.28 -16.18
C GLU A 306 -7.84 1.53 -17.41
N LEU A 307 -6.65 1.88 -17.91
CA LEU A 307 -6.01 1.06 -18.94
C LEU A 307 -5.69 -0.33 -18.37
N PRO A 308 -5.95 -1.43 -19.13
CA PRO A 308 -5.59 -2.78 -18.71
C PRO A 308 -4.08 -2.96 -18.46
N GLU A 309 -3.26 -2.15 -19.10
CA GLU A 309 -1.82 -2.05 -18.88
C GLU A 309 -1.45 -0.58 -18.62
N PRO A 310 -0.59 -0.27 -17.63
CA PRO A 310 -0.12 1.09 -17.39
C PRO A 310 0.50 1.71 -18.65
N LEU A 311 0.37 3.02 -18.83
CA LEU A 311 0.90 3.70 -20.03
C LEU A 311 2.40 3.46 -20.24
N LEU A 312 3.18 3.39 -19.15
CA LEU A 312 4.61 3.11 -19.22
C LEU A 312 4.91 1.64 -19.55
N THR A 313 3.91 0.76 -19.61
CA THR A 313 4.02 -0.70 -19.77
C THR A 313 4.78 -1.37 -18.63
N TYR A 314 4.56 -2.67 -18.44
CA TYR A 314 5.30 -3.41 -17.42
C TYR A 314 6.78 -3.58 -17.76
N ARG A 315 7.15 -3.44 -19.04
CA ARG A 315 8.52 -3.67 -19.53
C ARG A 315 9.53 -2.65 -19.00
N VAL A 316 9.14 -1.39 -18.88
CA VAL A 316 10.04 -0.31 -18.42
C VAL A 316 9.93 -0.04 -16.92
N TYR A 317 9.08 -0.79 -16.20
CA TYR A 317 8.81 -0.55 -14.79
C TYR A 317 10.09 -0.51 -13.94
N ASN A 318 10.97 -1.48 -14.13
CA ASN A 318 12.24 -1.57 -13.38
C ASN A 318 13.15 -0.36 -13.67
N GLN A 319 13.26 0.05 -14.93
CA GLN A 319 14.06 1.22 -15.34
C GLN A 319 13.51 2.51 -14.70
N VAL A 320 12.18 2.64 -14.61
CA VAL A 320 11.54 3.78 -13.95
C VAL A 320 11.79 3.75 -12.44
N GLN A 321 11.76 2.57 -11.79
CA GLN A 321 12.08 2.43 -10.36
C GLN A 321 13.54 2.77 -10.07
N GLU A 322 14.47 2.35 -10.93
CA GLU A 322 15.90 2.66 -10.83
C GLU A 322 16.14 4.17 -10.90
N LEU A 323 15.59 4.86 -11.90
CA LEU A 323 15.66 6.33 -12.02
C LEU A 323 15.11 7.06 -10.79
N LEU A 324 13.99 6.59 -10.22
CA LEU A 324 13.42 7.17 -9.00
C LEU A 324 14.29 6.93 -7.76
N SER A 325 15.12 5.89 -7.76
CA SER A 325 16.05 5.61 -6.67
C SER A 325 17.33 6.45 -6.77
N GLU A 326 17.86 6.64 -7.99
CA GLU A 326 19.02 7.52 -8.26
C GLU A 326 18.72 8.99 -7.94
N TYR A 327 17.55 9.50 -8.34
CA TYR A 327 17.15 10.90 -8.08
C TYR A 327 16.99 11.22 -6.59
N ARG A 328 16.68 10.21 -5.76
CA ARG A 328 16.64 10.35 -4.30
C ARG A 328 18.03 10.38 -3.66
N GLY A 329 19.05 9.84 -4.34
CA GLY A 329 20.44 9.87 -3.88
C GLY A 329 21.17 11.16 -4.23
N SER A 330 20.85 11.80 -5.36
CA SER A 330 21.51 13.03 -5.81
C SER A 330 21.07 14.30 -5.06
N GLY A 331 19.87 14.32 -4.47
CA GLY A 331 19.36 15.46 -3.71
C GLY A 331 19.98 15.65 -2.31
N GLN A 332 20.75 14.68 -1.82
CA GLN A 332 21.40 14.75 -0.50
C GLN A 332 22.82 15.31 -0.54
N ARG A 333 23.44 15.44 -1.72
CA ARG A 333 24.83 15.89 -1.84
C ARG A 333 25.01 17.40 -1.92
N GLY A 334 23.91 18.16 -2.08
CA GLY A 334 23.94 19.62 -2.22
C GLY A 334 23.70 20.41 -0.93
N GLU A 335 23.19 19.77 0.13
CA GLU A 335 22.84 20.46 1.39
C GLU A 335 23.93 20.34 2.46
N GLU A 336 24.87 19.39 2.35
CA GLU A 336 25.96 19.21 3.33
C GLU A 336 27.18 20.13 3.11
N GLU A 337 27.31 20.79 1.95
CA GLU A 337 28.48 21.66 1.65
C GLU A 337 28.28 23.14 2.03
N GLU A 338 27.08 23.57 2.40
CA GLU A 338 26.81 24.98 2.78
C GLU A 338 26.94 25.23 4.30
N GLU A 339 26.85 24.19 5.14
CA GLU A 339 26.95 24.32 6.60
C GLU A 339 28.41 24.44 7.10
N ASP A 340 29.39 23.86 6.39
CA ASP A 340 30.80 23.82 6.81
C ASP A 340 31.58 25.14 6.54
N ARG A 341 30.98 26.11 5.85
CA ARG A 341 31.63 27.42 5.59
C ARG A 341 31.28 28.51 6.61
N THR A 342 30.34 28.26 7.51
CA THR A 342 29.82 29.32 8.41
C THR A 342 30.40 29.26 9.83
N GLU A 343 31.05 28.18 10.24
CA GLU A 343 31.57 28.03 11.62
C GLU A 343 33.06 28.38 11.78
N GLY A 344 33.77 28.76 10.71
CA GLY A 344 35.22 28.95 10.74
C GLY A 344 35.76 30.35 11.11
N ASN A 345 34.92 31.35 11.41
CA ASN A 345 35.42 32.72 11.60
C ASN A 345 34.73 33.46 12.76
N GLY A 346 35.13 33.14 13.99
CA GLY A 346 34.48 33.70 15.18
C GLY A 346 35.28 33.68 16.48
N GLU A 347 36.62 33.63 16.45
CA GLU A 347 37.41 33.89 17.67
C GLU A 347 38.63 34.76 17.35
N GLY A 348 38.62 35.99 17.86
CA GLY A 348 39.83 36.83 17.92
C GLY A 348 39.59 38.33 17.79
N SER A 349 39.11 38.99 18.85
CA SER A 349 39.64 40.29 19.28
C SER A 349 38.93 40.82 20.53
N LYS A 350 39.63 40.75 21.67
CA LYS A 350 39.46 41.62 22.83
C LYS A 350 40.77 42.38 23.03
N ALA A 351 40.67 43.60 23.57
CA ALA A 351 41.69 44.65 23.75
C ALA A 351 41.81 45.56 22.49
N GLU A 352 41.84 46.89 22.56
CA GLU A 352 42.26 47.80 23.62
C GLU A 352 41.90 49.26 23.25
N GLY A 353 41.84 50.18 24.23
CA GLY A 353 41.99 51.64 24.03
C GLY A 353 40.69 52.46 23.89
N ILE A 354 40.16 53.15 24.91
CA ILE A 354 40.65 54.35 25.64
C ILE A 354 40.70 55.64 24.77
N ARG A 355 39.87 56.62 25.17
CA ARG A 355 39.87 58.09 24.90
C ARG A 355 39.60 58.49 23.44
N ARG A 356 38.75 59.47 23.14
CA ARG A 356 38.29 60.65 23.87
C ARG A 356 37.00 61.15 23.25
#